data_AF-A0A844ANI0-F1
#
_entry.id   AF-A0A844ANI0-F1
#
_cell.length_a   1.000
_cell.length_b   1.000
_cell.length_c   1.000
_cell.angle_alpha   90.00
_cell.angle_beta   90.00
_cell.angle_gamma   90.00
#
_symmetry.space_group_name_H-M   'P 1'
#
loop_
_entity.id
_entity.type
_entity.pdbx_description
1 polymer ?
#
loop_
_entity_poly.entity_id
_entity_poly.type
_entity_poly.pdbx_seq_one_letter_code
_entity_poly.pdbx_strand_id
1 'polypeptide(L)'
;MIVSDSEKFVFVHNPKCGGMSCHNTLLKYDTRDNLFFEWRPVNPAGKILDMAHITPFQMRRFFPKAFEEVQGYVKFTFVRDPYQRFMSAVSQHLKLGTHFMRQAIIDEPDVFYAVAARFALSALKTHDVENEHKLVHFRLQCNFANIDGRRWVDHVFHLEDHSALRGTPVEGWLPDMFSNKANRTSDRYDSGYDAERLGTKAIAALNTFYARDFETFDYKRI
;
A
#
# COMPACT_ATOMS: atom_id res chain seq x y z
N MET A 1 2.69 -5.48 7.90
CA MET A 1 2.76 -6.83 7.29
C MET A 1 2.36 -7.83 8.37
N ILE A 2 1.75 -8.96 8.00
CA ILE A 2 1.45 -10.04 8.96
C ILE A 2 2.22 -11.28 8.53
N VAL A 3 2.82 -11.99 9.50
CA VAL A 3 3.47 -13.28 9.27
C VAL A 3 2.86 -14.30 10.21
N SER A 4 2.32 -15.36 9.64
CA SER A 4 1.79 -16.50 10.39
C SER A 4 2.67 -17.72 10.16
N ASP A 5 3.44 -18.09 11.17
CA ASP A 5 4.26 -19.31 11.14
C ASP A 5 3.43 -20.57 11.33
N SER A 6 2.25 -20.46 11.96
CA SER A 6 1.31 -21.58 12.15
C SER A 6 0.55 -21.89 10.87
N GLU A 7 0.04 -20.86 10.20
CA GLU A 7 -0.72 -21.01 8.94
C GLU A 7 0.18 -20.96 7.70
N LYS A 8 1.49 -20.71 7.89
CA LYS A 8 2.51 -20.61 6.83
C LYS A 8 2.15 -19.60 5.75
N PHE A 9 1.79 -18.37 6.14
CA PHE A 9 1.55 -17.28 5.20
C PHE A 9 2.24 -15.96 5.56
N VAL A 10 2.39 -15.09 4.56
CA VAL A 10 2.78 -13.69 4.71
C VAL A 10 1.78 -12.80 3.97
N PHE A 11 1.16 -11.90 4.71
CA PHE A 11 0.40 -10.79 4.12
C PHE A 11 1.33 -9.59 3.91
N VAL A 12 1.67 -9.33 2.65
CA VAL A 12 2.45 -8.16 2.26
C VAL A 12 1.52 -6.95 2.18
N HIS A 13 1.65 -6.05 3.14
CA HIS A 13 0.81 -4.86 3.22
C HIS A 13 1.32 -3.81 2.23
N ASN A 14 0.73 -3.80 1.03
CA ASN A 14 0.90 -2.74 0.04
C ASN A 14 0.11 -1.49 0.48
N PRO A 15 0.77 -0.34 0.67
CA PRO A 15 0.13 0.87 1.16
C PRO A 15 -1.14 1.23 0.40
N LYS A 16 -2.18 1.62 1.15
CA LYS A 16 -3.44 2.16 0.64
C LYS A 16 -4.26 1.23 -0.26
N CYS A 17 -3.97 -0.07 -0.23
CA CYS A 17 -4.68 -1.12 -0.95
C CYS A 17 -5.57 -1.95 0.01
N GLY A 18 -6.32 -1.28 0.90
CA GLY A 18 -7.20 -1.97 1.86
C GLY A 18 -6.49 -2.66 3.03
N GLY A 19 -5.17 -2.49 3.16
CA GLY A 19 -4.38 -3.34 4.04
C GLY A 19 -4.61 -3.18 5.54
N MET A 20 -5.21 -2.09 6.04
CA MET A 20 -5.65 -2.01 7.44
C MET A 20 -6.83 -2.93 7.76
N SER A 21 -7.77 -3.10 6.82
CA SER A 21 -8.87 -4.07 6.98
C SER A 21 -8.34 -5.50 6.96
N CYS A 22 -7.42 -5.81 6.03
CA CYS A 22 -6.72 -7.10 6.03
C CYS A 22 -5.99 -7.31 7.36
N HIS A 23 -5.18 -6.34 7.76
CA HIS A 23 -4.34 -6.41 8.95
C HIS A 23 -5.17 -6.72 10.20
N ASN A 24 -6.25 -5.97 10.45
CA ASN A 24 -7.09 -6.19 11.62
C ASN A 24 -7.76 -7.57 11.61
N THR A 25 -8.15 -8.07 10.43
CA THR A 25 -8.75 -9.41 10.28
C THR A 25 -7.71 -10.51 10.51
N LEU A 26 -6.49 -10.30 10.03
CA LEU A 26 -5.39 -11.26 10.06
C LEU A 26 -4.58 -11.23 11.36
N LEU A 27 -4.75 -10.20 12.20
CA LEU A 27 -3.97 -10.02 13.42
C LEU A 27 -4.04 -11.24 14.35
N LYS A 28 -5.18 -11.94 14.37
CA LYS A 28 -5.37 -13.20 15.12
C LYS A 28 -4.45 -14.35 14.69
N TYR A 29 -3.84 -14.26 13.51
CA TYR A 29 -2.91 -15.25 12.97
C TYR A 29 -1.44 -14.83 13.09
N ASP A 30 -1.15 -13.61 13.54
CA ASP A 30 0.23 -13.12 13.63
C ASP A 30 1.00 -13.88 14.72
N THR A 31 2.12 -14.49 14.34
CA THR A 31 3.00 -15.23 15.26
C THR A 31 4.30 -14.49 15.55
N ARG A 32 4.42 -13.24 15.10
CA ARG A 32 5.64 -12.42 15.23
C ARG A 32 5.46 -11.25 16.18
N ASP A 33 4.43 -11.28 17.03
CA ASP A 33 4.17 -10.26 18.05
C ASP A 33 4.18 -8.83 17.47
N ASN A 34 3.51 -8.67 16.33
CA ASN A 34 3.40 -7.41 15.60
C ASN A 34 4.75 -6.78 15.21
N LEU A 35 5.82 -7.58 15.05
CA LEU A 35 7.18 -7.13 14.72
C LEU A 35 7.21 -6.22 13.47
N PHE A 36 6.38 -6.54 12.47
CA PHE A 36 6.32 -5.84 11.19
C PHE A 36 5.21 -4.77 11.17
N PHE A 37 5.18 -3.96 12.22
CA PHE A 37 4.28 -2.82 12.39
C PHE A 37 5.02 -1.63 13.04
N GLU A 38 4.51 -0.42 12.81
CA GLU A 38 5.09 0.87 13.25
C GLU A 38 6.40 1.30 12.55
N TRP A 39 6.91 2.48 12.92
CA TRP A 39 8.17 3.01 12.40
C TRP A 39 9.33 2.64 13.32
N ARG A 40 10.41 2.08 12.77
CA ARG A 40 11.56 1.63 13.57
C ARG A 40 12.91 1.96 12.92
N PRO A 41 13.94 2.29 13.70
CA PRO A 41 15.31 2.34 13.20
C PRO A 41 15.79 0.93 12.85
N VAL A 42 16.43 0.75 11.68
CA VAL A 42 16.87 -0.56 11.18
C VAL A 42 18.39 -0.68 10.99
N ASN A 43 19.14 0.37 11.32
CA ASN A 43 20.60 0.34 11.29
C ASN A 43 21.20 1.35 12.29
N PRO A 44 22.51 1.24 12.60
CA PRO A 44 23.19 2.18 13.51
C PRO A 44 23.20 3.63 13.03
N ALA A 45 23.05 3.87 11.73
CA ALA A 45 22.96 5.21 11.15
C ALA A 45 21.57 5.87 11.35
N GLY A 46 20.64 5.21 12.05
CA GLY A 46 19.32 5.75 12.36
C GLY A 46 18.33 5.74 11.18
N LYS A 47 18.56 4.92 10.15
CA LYS A 47 17.58 4.75 9.07
C LYS A 47 16.26 4.23 9.64
N ILE A 48 15.18 4.99 9.45
CA ILE A 48 13.84 4.58 9.85
C ILE A 48 13.16 3.87 8.67
N LEU A 49 12.51 2.74 8.95
CA LEU A 49 11.55 2.12 8.04
C LEU A 49 10.15 2.17 8.64
N ASP A 50 9.16 2.28 7.76
CA ASP A 50 7.79 1.87 8.09
C ASP A 50 7.70 0.35 7.99
N MET A 51 7.65 -0.30 9.15
CA MET A 51 7.65 -1.76 9.26
C MET A 51 6.36 -2.39 8.75
N ALA A 52 5.25 -1.64 8.74
CA ALA A 52 4.01 -2.13 8.18
C ALA A 52 4.14 -2.36 6.67
N HIS A 53 4.94 -1.54 5.98
CA HIS A 53 5.05 -1.46 4.53
C HIS A 53 6.45 -1.83 4.02
N ILE A 54 7.02 -2.93 4.52
CA ILE A 54 8.30 -3.47 4.08
C ILE A 54 8.16 -4.18 2.73
N THR A 55 9.02 -3.84 1.78
CA THR A 55 9.14 -4.57 0.51
C THR A 55 9.95 -5.87 0.68
N PRO A 56 9.83 -6.86 -0.23
CA PRO A 56 10.66 -8.06 -0.17
C PRO A 56 12.16 -7.74 -0.22
N PHE A 57 12.56 -6.71 -0.98
CA PHE A 57 13.93 -6.20 -0.99
C PHE A 57 14.37 -5.71 0.39
N GLN A 58 13.55 -4.90 1.07
CA GLN A 58 13.85 -4.40 2.41
C GLN A 58 13.87 -5.52 3.43
N MET A 59 12.96 -6.48 3.34
CA MET A 59 12.94 -7.66 4.20
C MET A 59 14.24 -8.45 4.05
N ARG A 60 14.68 -8.75 2.82
CA ARG A 60 15.97 -9.42 2.57
C ARG A 60 17.16 -8.63 3.11
N ARG A 61 17.14 -7.30 2.97
CA ARG A 61 18.27 -6.44 3.33
C ARG A 61 18.43 -6.25 4.85
N PHE A 62 17.33 -6.05 5.55
CA PHE A 62 17.32 -5.64 6.97
C PHE A 62 16.87 -6.75 7.92
N PHE A 63 16.15 -7.75 7.41
CA PHE A 63 15.64 -8.89 8.18
C PHE A 63 15.95 -10.22 7.46
N PRO A 64 17.21 -10.49 7.08
CA PRO A 64 17.57 -11.63 6.23
C PRO A 64 17.10 -12.97 6.80
N LYS A 65 17.22 -13.17 8.13
CA LYS A 65 16.70 -14.38 8.80
C LYS A 65 15.20 -14.56 8.58
N ALA A 66 14.40 -13.51 8.78
CA ALA A 66 12.96 -13.58 8.54
C ALA A 66 12.65 -13.83 7.06
N PHE A 67 13.41 -13.20 6.15
CA PHE A 67 13.25 -13.41 4.71
C PHE A 67 13.51 -14.87 4.29
N GLU A 68 14.48 -15.53 4.91
CA GLU A 68 14.79 -16.96 4.70
C GLU A 68 13.71 -17.87 5.27
N GLU A 69 13.21 -17.59 6.48
CA GLU A 69 12.19 -18.40 7.16
C GLU A 69 10.87 -18.48 6.38
N VAL A 70 10.50 -17.41 5.67
CA VAL A 70 9.21 -17.32 4.96
C VAL A 70 9.26 -17.77 3.50
N GLN A 71 10.39 -18.30 3.02
CA GLN A 71 10.52 -18.70 1.60
C GLN A 71 9.43 -19.71 1.19
N GLY A 72 9.11 -20.68 2.05
CA GLY A 72 8.08 -21.69 1.80
C GLY A 72 6.64 -21.29 2.16
N TYR A 73 6.40 -20.03 2.56
CA TYR A 73 5.06 -19.59 3.01
C TYR A 73 4.24 -19.11 1.81
N VAL A 74 2.91 -19.21 1.88
CA VAL A 74 2.02 -18.56 0.92
C VAL A 74 2.07 -17.05 1.14
N LYS A 75 2.42 -16.29 0.11
CA LYS A 75 2.56 -14.82 0.18
C LYS A 75 1.47 -14.18 -0.66
N PHE A 76 0.79 -13.20 -0.12
CA PHE A 76 -0.24 -12.49 -0.87
C PHE A 76 -0.25 -10.99 -0.58
N THR A 77 -0.78 -10.24 -1.53
CA THR A 77 -0.96 -8.79 -1.41
C THR A 77 -2.20 -8.33 -2.17
N PHE A 78 -2.62 -7.11 -1.87
CA PHE A 78 -3.62 -6.39 -2.65
C PHE A 78 -2.95 -5.26 -3.41
N VAL A 79 -3.44 -5.00 -4.62
CA VAL A 79 -3.09 -3.84 -5.43
C VAL A 79 -4.35 -3.04 -5.69
N ARG A 80 -4.19 -1.78 -6.09
CA ARG A 80 -5.29 -0.86 -6.34
C ARG A 80 -4.96 -0.02 -7.56
N ASP A 81 -5.99 0.50 -8.24
CA ASP A 81 -5.80 1.48 -9.30
C ASP A 81 -4.82 2.58 -8.85
N PRO A 82 -3.73 2.85 -9.61
CA PRO A 82 -2.69 3.78 -9.17
C PRO A 82 -3.19 5.20 -8.88
N TYR A 83 -4.21 5.71 -9.58
CA TYR A 83 -4.76 7.04 -9.29
C TYR A 83 -5.54 7.04 -7.97
N GLN A 84 -6.42 6.04 -7.78
CA GLN A 84 -7.17 5.88 -6.53
C GLN A 84 -6.23 5.72 -5.34
N ARG A 85 -5.18 4.91 -5.51
CA ARG A 85 -4.16 4.68 -4.49
C ARG A 85 -3.39 5.96 -4.18
N PHE A 86 -2.98 6.71 -5.20
CA PHE A 86 -2.27 7.98 -5.06
C PHE A 86 -3.09 9.00 -4.25
N MET A 87 -4.35 9.22 -4.58
CA MET A 87 -5.20 10.16 -3.83
C MET A 87 -5.42 9.72 -2.39
N SER A 88 -5.59 8.42 -2.16
CA SER A 88 -5.65 7.86 -0.82
C SER A 88 -4.33 8.05 -0.05
N ALA A 89 -3.19 7.96 -0.72
CA ALA A 89 -1.86 8.21 -0.17
C ALA A 89 -1.66 9.69 0.19
N VAL A 90 -2.12 10.63 -0.64
CA VAL A 90 -2.12 12.07 -0.32
C VAL A 90 -2.95 12.33 0.95
N SER A 91 -4.20 11.83 1.01
CA SER A 91 -5.07 11.95 2.19
C SER A 91 -4.44 11.36 3.46
N GLN A 92 -3.66 10.28 3.33
CA GLN A 92 -2.92 9.69 4.44
C GLN A 92 -1.69 10.54 4.81
N HIS A 93 -0.94 11.05 3.84
CA HIS A 93 0.25 11.86 4.06
C HIS A 93 -0.07 13.18 4.77
N LEU A 94 -1.24 13.77 4.50
CA LEU A 94 -1.74 14.95 5.23
C LEU A 94 -1.89 14.72 6.74
N LYS A 95 -2.01 13.47 7.21
CA LYS A 95 -2.03 13.15 8.65
C LYS A 95 -0.68 13.41 9.34
N LEU A 96 0.42 13.51 8.59
CA LEU A 96 1.74 13.82 9.14
C LEU A 96 1.87 15.30 9.53
N GLY A 97 0.97 16.16 9.06
CA GLY A 97 0.78 17.49 9.62
C GLY A 97 -0.14 17.45 10.83
N THR A 98 -1.04 18.43 10.96
CA THR A 98 -2.05 18.43 12.03
C THR A 98 -3.35 17.79 11.55
N HIS A 99 -4.11 17.19 12.48
CA HIS A 99 -5.44 16.66 12.15
C HIS A 99 -6.34 17.75 11.55
N PHE A 100 -6.30 18.97 12.09
CA PHE A 100 -7.07 20.11 11.59
C PHE A 100 -6.73 20.45 10.13
N MET A 101 -5.44 20.44 9.77
CA MET A 101 -5.01 20.70 8.39
C MET A 101 -5.53 19.66 7.41
N ARG A 102 -5.44 18.37 7.78
CA ARG A 102 -5.99 17.29 6.96
C ARG A 102 -7.48 17.47 6.73
N GLN A 103 -8.23 17.72 7.82
CA GLN A 103 -9.68 17.81 7.76
C GLN A 103 -10.11 19.00 6.89
N ALA A 104 -9.51 20.18 7.11
CA ALA A 104 -9.78 21.37 6.31
C ALA A 104 -9.51 21.16 4.80
N ILE A 105 -8.45 20.43 4.44
CA ILE A 105 -8.16 20.14 3.02
C ILE A 105 -9.17 19.13 2.45
N ILE A 106 -9.52 18.09 3.20
CA ILE A 106 -10.44 17.03 2.73
C ILE A 106 -11.90 17.52 2.67
N ASP A 107 -12.25 18.52 3.47
CA ASP A 107 -13.56 19.17 3.46
C ASP A 107 -13.80 20.02 2.23
N GLU A 108 -12.75 20.42 1.52
CA GLU A 108 -12.82 21.24 0.31
C GLU A 108 -12.27 20.46 -0.90
N PRO A 109 -13.12 19.76 -1.69
CA PRO A 109 -12.66 18.87 -2.76
C PRO A 109 -11.71 19.54 -3.75
N ASP A 110 -11.99 20.77 -4.19
CA ASP A 110 -11.11 21.47 -5.14
C ASP A 110 -9.72 21.74 -4.55
N VAL A 111 -9.65 22.07 -3.26
CA VAL A 111 -8.38 22.27 -2.55
C VAL A 111 -7.62 20.93 -2.46
N PHE A 112 -8.32 19.84 -2.14
CA PHE A 112 -7.72 18.51 -2.10
C PHE A 112 -7.12 18.10 -3.46
N TYR A 113 -7.85 18.27 -4.56
CA TYR A 113 -7.35 17.95 -5.90
C TYR A 113 -6.19 18.86 -6.31
N ALA A 114 -6.24 20.16 -5.97
CA ALA A 114 -5.13 21.07 -6.22
C ALA A 114 -3.85 20.65 -5.46
N VAL A 115 -3.98 20.27 -4.17
CA VAL A 115 -2.87 19.75 -3.36
C VAL A 115 -2.32 18.47 -3.96
N ALA A 116 -3.18 17.53 -4.33
CA ALA A 116 -2.75 16.26 -4.91
C ALA A 116 -2.07 16.43 -6.28
N ALA A 117 -2.62 17.28 -7.16
CA ALA A 117 -2.01 17.61 -8.44
C ALA A 117 -0.63 18.24 -8.24
N ARG A 118 -0.49 19.17 -7.29
CA ARG A 118 0.80 19.77 -6.96
C ARG A 118 1.78 18.73 -6.43
N PHE A 119 1.31 17.83 -5.56
CA PHE A 119 2.12 16.74 -5.01
C PHE A 119 2.67 15.83 -6.10
N ALA A 120 1.83 15.42 -7.07
CA ALA A 120 2.24 14.60 -8.20
C ALA A 120 3.37 15.26 -9.01
N LEU A 121 3.33 16.58 -9.16
CA LEU A 121 4.30 17.34 -9.95
C LEU A 121 5.61 17.64 -9.20
N SER A 122 5.61 17.69 -7.86
CA SER A 122 6.78 18.17 -7.09
C SER A 122 7.43 17.14 -6.16
N ALA A 123 6.66 16.16 -5.66
CA ALA A 123 7.10 15.28 -4.58
C ALA A 123 7.36 13.83 -5.01
N LEU A 124 6.85 13.40 -6.17
CA LEU A 124 7.05 12.03 -6.67
C LEU A 124 8.42 11.85 -7.35
N LYS A 125 9.48 11.92 -6.56
CA LYS A 125 10.84 11.62 -7.00
C LYS A 125 11.23 10.22 -6.51
N THR A 126 11.62 9.33 -7.42
CA THR A 126 11.90 7.92 -7.10
C THR A 126 12.89 7.78 -5.95
N HIS A 127 13.99 8.53 -5.98
CA HIS A 127 14.99 8.50 -4.91
C HIS A 127 14.39 8.82 -3.54
N ASP A 128 13.57 9.86 -3.45
CA ASP A 128 13.01 10.33 -2.18
C ASP A 128 11.93 9.36 -1.69
N VAL A 129 11.04 8.91 -2.57
CA VAL A 129 9.99 7.93 -2.23
C VAL A 129 10.57 6.60 -1.73
N GLU A 130 11.69 6.14 -2.29
CA GLU A 130 12.32 4.90 -1.82
C GLU A 130 13.05 5.07 -0.49
N ASN A 131 13.55 6.27 -0.19
CA ASN A 131 14.42 6.51 0.95
C ASN A 131 13.78 7.23 2.14
N GLU A 132 12.65 7.90 1.96
CA GLU A 132 11.97 8.63 3.02
C GLU A 132 10.77 7.84 3.56
N HIS A 133 10.83 7.41 4.81
CA HIS A 133 9.76 6.65 5.47
C HIS A 133 8.41 7.39 5.45
N LYS A 134 8.41 8.73 5.49
CA LYS A 134 7.18 9.55 5.38
C LYS A 134 6.51 9.49 4.01
N LEU A 135 7.24 9.06 2.98
CA LEU A 135 6.75 8.93 1.60
C LEU A 135 6.42 7.47 1.21
N VAL A 136 6.47 6.54 2.16
CA VAL A 136 6.28 5.10 1.89
C VAL A 136 4.97 4.77 1.16
N HIS A 137 3.90 5.54 1.41
CA HIS A 137 2.59 5.33 0.76
C HIS A 137 2.59 5.59 -0.74
N PHE A 138 3.63 6.25 -1.27
CA PHE A 138 3.78 6.56 -2.69
C PHE A 138 4.66 5.55 -3.42
N ARG A 139 5.33 4.64 -2.70
CA ARG A 139 6.21 3.61 -3.29
C ARG A 139 5.44 2.75 -4.29
N LEU A 140 6.07 2.40 -5.41
CA LEU A 140 5.46 1.56 -6.45
C LEU A 140 4.92 0.24 -5.86
N GLN A 141 3.71 -0.13 -6.26
CA GLN A 141 3.05 -1.37 -5.84
C GLN A 141 3.85 -2.60 -6.28
N CYS A 142 4.46 -2.54 -7.47
CA CYS A 142 5.28 -3.63 -8.00
C CYS A 142 6.47 -3.96 -7.09
N ASN A 143 6.95 -3.01 -6.28
CA ASN A 143 8.05 -3.23 -5.34
C ASN A 143 7.59 -4.05 -4.12
N PHE A 144 6.29 -4.19 -3.86
CA PHE A 144 5.75 -5.05 -2.81
C PHE A 144 5.49 -6.48 -3.31
N ALA A 145 5.20 -6.63 -4.61
CA ALA A 145 4.93 -7.94 -5.21
C ALA A 145 6.20 -8.65 -5.73
N ASN A 146 7.23 -7.89 -6.12
CA ASN A 146 8.36 -8.40 -6.88
C ASN A 146 9.71 -8.13 -6.19
N ILE A 147 10.70 -8.97 -6.49
CA ILE A 147 12.11 -8.78 -6.13
C ILE A 147 13.00 -9.27 -7.28
N ASP A 148 14.08 -8.55 -7.58
CA ASP A 148 15.04 -8.88 -8.65
C ASP A 148 14.38 -9.21 -10.02
N GLY A 149 13.33 -8.46 -10.36
CA GLY A 149 12.59 -8.64 -11.62
C GLY A 149 11.67 -9.87 -11.67
N ARG A 150 11.49 -10.59 -10.55
CA ARG A 150 10.62 -11.77 -10.46
C ARG A 150 9.51 -11.54 -9.44
N ARG A 151 8.38 -12.21 -9.63
CA ARG A 151 7.28 -12.23 -8.67
C ARG A 151 7.69 -13.00 -7.42
N TRP A 152 7.58 -12.34 -6.26
CA TRP A 152 7.86 -12.93 -4.95
C TRP A 152 6.59 -13.36 -4.22
N VAL A 153 5.49 -12.62 -4.41
CA VAL A 153 4.18 -12.97 -3.85
C VAL A 153 3.47 -14.01 -4.72
N ASP A 154 2.87 -15.02 -4.12
CA ASP A 154 2.15 -16.09 -4.82
C ASP A 154 0.81 -15.58 -5.38
N HIS A 155 0.13 -14.72 -4.62
CA HIS A 155 -1.16 -14.15 -5.00
C HIS A 155 -1.17 -12.61 -4.98
N VAL A 156 -1.72 -12.01 -6.03
CA VAL A 156 -1.97 -10.57 -6.14
C VAL A 156 -3.43 -10.37 -6.46
N PHE A 157 -4.15 -9.65 -5.61
CA PHE A 157 -5.57 -9.37 -5.79
C PHE A 157 -5.79 -7.89 -6.06
N HIS A 158 -6.68 -7.56 -6.99
CA HIS A 158 -7.14 -6.18 -7.14
C HIS A 158 -8.12 -5.87 -6.02
N LEU A 159 -7.94 -4.75 -5.34
CA LEU A 159 -8.82 -4.33 -4.26
C LEU A 159 -10.26 -4.14 -4.76
N GLU A 160 -10.41 -3.79 -6.02
CA GLU A 160 -11.68 -3.56 -6.71
C GLU A 160 -12.41 -4.87 -7.08
N ASP A 161 -11.71 -6.01 -7.11
CA ASP A 161 -12.29 -7.32 -7.46
C ASP A 161 -12.15 -8.33 -6.32
N HIS A 162 -13.17 -8.38 -5.48
CA HIS A 162 -13.22 -9.31 -4.35
C HIS A 162 -13.47 -10.76 -4.79
N SER A 163 -14.02 -10.98 -5.98
CA SER A 163 -14.36 -12.31 -6.46
C SER A 163 -13.12 -13.15 -6.74
N ALA A 164 -12.01 -12.50 -7.06
CA ALA A 164 -10.71 -13.11 -7.31
C ALA A 164 -10.13 -13.89 -6.10
N LEU A 165 -10.64 -13.64 -4.89
CA LEU A 165 -10.23 -14.40 -3.71
C LEU A 165 -10.82 -15.81 -3.66
N ARG A 166 -11.98 -16.03 -4.29
CA ARG A 166 -12.74 -17.28 -4.16
C ARG A 166 -11.94 -18.48 -4.66
N GLY A 167 -11.92 -19.55 -3.87
CA GLY A 167 -11.19 -20.77 -4.19
C GLY A 167 -9.67 -20.67 -4.01
N THR A 168 -9.16 -19.55 -3.48
CA THR A 168 -7.75 -19.45 -3.07
C THR A 168 -7.59 -19.79 -1.59
N PRO A 169 -6.38 -20.16 -1.12
CA PRO A 169 -6.12 -20.33 0.30
C PRO A 169 -6.41 -19.06 1.13
N VAL A 170 -6.35 -17.89 0.50
CA VAL A 170 -6.52 -16.59 1.16
C VAL A 170 -7.97 -16.31 1.57
N GLU A 171 -8.95 -16.90 0.87
CA GLU A 171 -10.38 -16.76 1.21
C GLU A 171 -10.67 -17.17 2.65
N GLY A 172 -10.08 -18.27 3.10
CA GLY A 172 -10.27 -18.80 4.46
C GLY A 172 -9.71 -17.89 5.57
N TRP A 173 -8.70 -17.07 5.27
CA TRP A 173 -8.12 -16.14 6.24
C TRP A 173 -8.84 -14.80 6.30
N LEU A 174 -9.62 -14.45 5.27
CA LEU A 174 -10.29 -13.16 5.13
C LEU A 174 -11.82 -13.27 4.94
N PRO A 175 -12.54 -14.09 5.73
CA PRO A 175 -13.97 -14.35 5.49
C PRO A 175 -14.84 -13.09 5.61
N ASP A 176 -14.44 -12.12 6.45
CA ASP A 176 -15.24 -10.93 6.79
C ASP A 176 -14.66 -9.61 6.28
N MET A 177 -13.62 -9.66 5.43
CA MET A 177 -12.93 -8.44 5.01
C MET A 177 -13.87 -7.46 4.29
N PHE A 178 -14.89 -7.97 3.60
CA PHE A 178 -15.82 -7.17 2.80
C PHE A 178 -17.19 -6.98 3.44
N SER A 179 -17.51 -7.72 4.51
CA SER A 179 -18.73 -7.54 5.29
C SER A 179 -18.59 -6.37 6.29
N ASN A 180 -17.36 -6.07 6.73
CA ASN A 180 -17.08 -4.98 7.66
C ASN A 180 -17.02 -3.60 6.99
N LYS A 181 -18.13 -2.85 7.09
CA LYS A 181 -18.25 -1.46 6.60
C LYS A 181 -17.38 -0.44 7.34
N ALA A 182 -16.82 -0.79 8.51
CA ALA A 182 -16.14 0.15 9.42
C ALA A 182 -14.88 0.83 8.85
N ASN A 183 -14.29 0.30 7.77
CA ASN A 183 -13.04 0.81 7.18
C ASN A 183 -13.20 1.31 5.73
N ARG A 184 -14.43 1.51 5.24
CA ARG A 184 -14.62 2.22 3.97
C ARG A 184 -14.05 3.62 4.14
N THR A 185 -13.31 4.08 3.14
CA THR A 185 -12.70 5.41 3.18
C THR A 185 -13.86 6.38 3.20
N SER A 186 -14.20 6.93 4.39
CA SER A 186 -15.26 7.92 4.72
C SER A 186 -16.33 8.11 3.64
N ASP A 187 -17.60 7.88 3.97
CA ASP A 187 -18.84 8.00 3.15
C ASP A 187 -18.83 9.01 1.96
N ARG A 188 -18.02 10.06 2.00
CA ARG A 188 -17.71 10.98 0.88
C ARG A 188 -17.09 10.37 -0.38
N TYR A 189 -16.37 9.25 -0.31
CA TYR A 189 -15.70 8.64 -1.49
C TYR A 189 -16.18 7.22 -1.77
N ASP A 190 -17.43 6.90 -1.45
CA ASP A 190 -18.01 5.57 -1.71
C ASP A 190 -18.00 5.21 -3.21
N SER A 191 -17.90 6.21 -4.10
CA SER A 191 -17.69 6.07 -5.56
C SER A 191 -16.22 6.14 -6.01
N GLY A 192 -15.26 6.30 -5.09
CA GLY A 192 -13.85 6.56 -5.41
C GLY A 192 -13.51 8.03 -5.64
N TYR A 193 -12.23 8.31 -5.91
CA TYR A 193 -11.73 9.62 -6.34
C TYR A 193 -11.96 9.82 -7.84
N ASP A 194 -12.10 11.05 -8.27
CA ASP A 194 -12.19 11.45 -9.68
C ASP A 194 -10.81 11.88 -10.18
N ALA A 195 -10.12 10.99 -10.88
CA ALA A 195 -8.75 11.23 -11.33
C ALA A 195 -8.65 12.34 -12.39
N GLU A 196 -9.71 12.63 -13.15
CA GLU A 196 -9.70 13.67 -14.18
C GLU A 196 -9.52 15.07 -13.59
N ARG A 197 -9.99 15.28 -12.34
CA ARG A 197 -9.83 16.54 -11.60
C ARG A 197 -8.39 16.89 -11.24
N LEU A 198 -7.44 15.97 -11.36
CA LEU A 198 -6.01 16.26 -11.19
C LEU A 198 -5.45 17.14 -12.31
N GLY A 199 -6.11 17.16 -13.46
CA GLY A 199 -5.64 17.85 -14.66
C GLY A 199 -4.53 17.10 -15.39
N THR A 200 -4.40 17.40 -16.68
CA THR A 200 -3.58 16.64 -17.64
C THR A 200 -2.10 16.52 -17.25
N LYS A 201 -1.51 17.60 -16.70
CA LYS A 201 -0.09 17.59 -16.29
C LYS A 201 0.17 16.63 -15.14
N ALA A 202 -0.71 16.60 -14.13
CA ALA A 202 -0.55 15.71 -12.99
C ALA A 202 -0.82 14.26 -13.41
N ILE A 203 -1.84 14.02 -14.24
CA ILE A 203 -2.11 12.69 -14.81
C ILE A 203 -0.89 12.17 -15.59
N ALA A 204 -0.30 12.98 -16.45
CA ALA A 204 0.90 12.59 -17.20
C ALA A 204 2.10 12.27 -16.27
N ALA A 205 2.28 13.04 -15.19
CA ALA A 205 3.29 12.76 -14.18
C ALA A 205 3.04 11.43 -13.46
N LEU A 206 1.78 11.13 -13.10
CA LEU A 206 1.39 9.86 -12.49
C LEU A 206 1.56 8.68 -13.45
N ASN A 207 1.18 8.84 -14.73
CA ASN A 207 1.38 7.83 -15.77
C ASN A 207 2.85 7.46 -15.93
N THR A 208 3.72 8.46 -15.82
CA THR A 208 5.18 8.28 -15.89
C THR A 208 5.70 7.61 -14.63
N PHE A 209 5.36 8.13 -13.45
CA PHE A 209 5.88 7.63 -12.17
C PHE A 209 5.39 6.21 -11.89
N TYR A 210 4.09 5.94 -12.07
CA TYR A 210 3.46 4.64 -11.82
C TYR A 210 3.40 3.75 -13.07
N ALA A 211 4.16 4.04 -14.13
CA ALA A 211 4.12 3.29 -15.40
C ALA A 211 4.18 1.77 -15.21
N ARG A 212 5.11 1.32 -14.34
CA ARG A 212 5.30 -0.09 -14.00
C ARG A 212 4.14 -0.70 -13.23
N ASP A 213 3.44 0.07 -12.40
CA ASP A 213 2.27 -0.44 -11.67
C ASP A 213 1.10 -0.65 -12.63
N PHE A 214 0.88 0.30 -13.56
CA PHE A 214 -0.12 0.13 -14.62
C PHE A 214 0.15 -1.13 -15.45
N GLU A 215 1.39 -1.32 -15.89
CA GLU A 215 1.78 -2.47 -16.73
C GLU A 215 1.77 -3.80 -15.97
N THR A 216 2.30 -3.83 -14.74
CA THR A 216 2.45 -5.08 -13.97
C THR A 216 1.11 -5.66 -13.54
N PHE A 217 0.12 -4.80 -13.30
CA PHE A 217 -1.18 -5.16 -12.74
C PHE A 217 -2.34 -4.83 -13.69
N ASP A 218 -2.08 -4.62 -14.97
CA ASP A 218 -3.10 -4.42 -16.01
C ASP A 218 -4.14 -3.33 -15.69
N TYR A 219 -3.68 -2.22 -15.08
CA TYR A 219 -4.53 -1.05 -14.88
C TYR A 219 -4.50 -0.15 -16.12
N LYS A 220 -5.66 0.43 -16.46
CA LYS A 220 -5.78 1.37 -17.55
C LYS A 220 -5.26 2.75 -17.14
N ARG A 221 -4.55 3.39 -18.06
CA ARG A 221 -4.19 4.81 -17.97
C ARG A 221 -5.31 5.65 -18.55
N ILE A 222 -5.52 6.82 -17.98
CA ILE A 222 -6.32 7.92 -18.55
C ILE A 222 -5.42 9.05 -19.03
#